data_AF-F2DN18-F1
#
_entry.id   AF-F2DN18-F1
#
_cell.length_a   1.000
_cell.length_b   1.000
_cell.length_c   1.000
_cell.angle_alpha   90.00
_cell.angle_beta   90.00
_cell.angle_gamma   90.00
#
_symmetry.space_group_name_H-M   'P 1'
#
loop_
_entity.id
_entity.type
_entity.pdbx_description
1 polymer ?
#
loop_
_entity_poly.entity_id
_entity_poly.type
_entity_poly.pdbx_seq_one_letter_code
_entity_poly.pdbx_strand_id
1 'polypeptide(L)'
;MKLQCSLALLIALGVGCAAAQESRKQAAYDFFYLVLQWPGSYCDTKQSCCYPRSGKPAADFGIHGLWPNREDGSYPQNCNPDSAFDPSKVSDLLSSLRSSWPTLACPTNDGLRFWAHEWEKHGTCAQNLFDEHGYFQTALRLRDQLRVLDALATAGISPDGGYYTLGAIKGAIQEGTGFAPHVDCNRDESGNSQLFQLYFCVHADASRFVDCPVQPGGRPCGNRIEFPAF
;
A
#
# COMPACT_ATOMS: atom_id res chain seq x y z
N MET A 1 -9.78 74.74 17.64
CA MET A 1 -10.68 75.00 18.79
C MET A 1 -11.32 73.67 19.16
N LYS A 2 -10.75 72.93 20.12
CA LYS A 2 -11.07 72.93 21.56
C LYS A 2 -12.42 72.28 21.89
N LEU A 3 -12.30 71.11 22.55
CA LEU A 3 -13.15 70.52 23.60
C LEU A 3 -14.57 70.05 23.19
N GLN A 4 -15.07 68.87 23.61
CA GLN A 4 -15.00 68.21 24.92
C GLN A 4 -15.00 66.67 24.78
N CYS A 5 -14.23 65.98 25.64
CA CYS A 5 -14.43 64.56 25.94
C CYS A 5 -15.69 64.38 26.79
N SER A 6 -16.66 63.63 26.29
CA SER A 6 -17.72 63.05 27.12
C SER A 6 -17.53 61.54 27.14
N LEU A 7 -17.26 61.03 28.33
CA LEU A 7 -17.10 59.62 28.66
C LEU A 7 -18.47 58.94 28.49
N ALA A 8 -18.73 58.34 27.33
CA ALA A 8 -19.87 57.48 27.10
C ALA A 8 -19.36 56.05 26.91
N LEU A 9 -19.62 55.22 27.92
CA LEU A 9 -19.39 53.79 27.94
C LEU A 9 -20.28 53.15 26.86
N LEU A 10 -19.73 52.90 25.67
CA LEU A 10 -20.43 52.21 24.58
C LEU A 10 -19.70 50.91 24.25
N ILE A 11 -20.44 49.84 24.49
CA ILE A 11 -20.13 48.43 24.36
C ILE A 11 -19.47 48.18 22.99
N ALA A 12 -18.24 47.66 23.02
CA ALA A 12 -17.57 47.16 21.83
C ALA A 12 -18.32 45.93 21.30
N LEU A 13 -19.24 46.13 20.36
CA LEU A 13 -19.73 45.07 19.49
C LEU A 13 -18.64 44.78 18.46
N GLY A 14 -17.59 44.11 18.91
CA GLY A 14 -16.64 43.45 18.01
C GLY A 14 -17.39 42.31 17.32
N VAL A 15 -17.93 42.58 16.13
CA VAL A 15 -18.31 41.52 15.20
C VAL A 15 -17.02 40.92 14.66
N GLY A 16 -16.43 40.01 15.43
CA GLY A 16 -15.38 39.15 14.93
C GLY A 16 -15.99 38.22 13.89
N CYS A 17 -15.50 38.28 12.65
CA CYS A 17 -15.68 37.18 11.70
C CYS A 17 -15.03 35.93 12.32
N ALA A 18 -15.85 35.08 12.94
CA ALA A 18 -15.43 33.72 13.26
C ALA A 18 -15.24 33.01 11.92
N ALA A 19 -13.98 32.84 11.51
CA ALA A 19 -13.65 31.89 10.46
C ALA A 19 -14.14 30.52 10.93
N ALA A 20 -15.06 29.91 10.19
CA ALA A 20 -15.49 28.55 10.44
C ALA A 20 -14.26 27.65 10.25
N GLN A 21 -13.63 27.27 11.35
CA GLN A 21 -12.57 26.29 11.35
C GLN A 21 -13.25 24.94 11.15
N GLU A 22 -13.33 24.48 9.90
CA GLU A 22 -13.67 23.09 9.60
C GLU A 22 -12.73 22.22 10.43
N SER A 23 -13.29 21.54 11.43
CA SER A 23 -12.65 20.43 12.11
C SER A 23 -12.40 19.37 11.04
N ARG A 24 -11.24 19.42 10.37
CA ARG A 24 -10.72 18.25 9.66
C ARG A 24 -10.60 17.17 10.72
N LYS A 25 -11.51 16.19 10.69
CA LYS A 25 -11.40 14.97 11.48
C LYS A 25 -9.98 14.45 11.21
N GLN A 26 -9.12 14.43 12.21
CA GLN A 26 -7.75 13.92 12.07
C GLN A 26 -7.84 12.56 11.36
N ALA A 27 -7.04 12.37 10.31
CA ALA A 27 -7.02 11.09 9.60
C ALA A 27 -6.77 9.96 10.61
N ALA A 28 -7.46 8.84 10.46
CA ALA A 28 -7.31 7.69 11.34
C ALA A 28 -6.00 6.91 11.08
N TYR A 29 -5.04 7.50 10.38
CA TYR A 29 -3.78 6.93 9.94
C TYR A 29 -2.78 8.07 9.69
N ASP A 30 -1.49 7.72 9.70
CA ASP A 30 -0.38 8.67 9.57
C ASP A 30 0.41 8.46 8.26
N PHE A 31 0.33 7.27 7.67
CA PHE A 31 0.93 6.92 6.38
C PHE A 31 0.22 5.71 5.77
N PHE A 32 0.66 5.26 4.59
CA PHE A 32 0.24 3.97 4.03
C PHE A 32 1.44 3.05 3.79
N TYR A 33 1.24 1.75 3.97
CA TYR A 33 2.07 0.74 3.31
C TYR A 33 1.50 0.41 1.94
N LEU A 34 2.26 0.63 0.87
CA LEU A 34 2.07 -0.11 -0.38
C LEU A 34 2.82 -1.44 -0.26
N VAL A 35 2.07 -2.54 -0.33
CA VAL A 35 2.62 -3.89 -0.21
C VAL A 35 2.56 -4.57 -1.56
N LEU A 36 3.73 -4.98 -2.04
CA LEU A 36 3.90 -5.77 -3.25
C LEU A 36 4.28 -7.20 -2.87
N GLN A 37 3.89 -8.17 -3.70
CA GLN A 37 4.10 -9.59 -3.45
C GLN A 37 4.68 -10.26 -4.68
N TRP A 38 5.68 -11.13 -4.47
CA TRP A 38 6.20 -12.00 -5.50
C TRP A 38 5.30 -13.25 -5.65
N PRO A 39 4.74 -13.50 -6.85
CA PRO A 39 3.83 -14.63 -7.05
C PRO A 39 4.53 -16.00 -6.93
N GLY A 40 5.82 -16.10 -7.29
CA GLY A 40 6.61 -17.33 -7.11
C GLY A 40 6.60 -17.81 -5.67
N SER A 41 6.93 -16.90 -4.75
CA SER A 41 6.97 -17.18 -3.31
C SER A 41 5.61 -17.41 -2.65
N TYR A 42 4.51 -17.04 -3.31
CA TYR A 42 3.19 -17.42 -2.81
C TYR A 42 2.85 -18.87 -3.20
N CYS A 43 3.27 -19.28 -4.40
CA CYS A 43 2.83 -20.52 -5.04
C CYS A 43 3.73 -21.73 -4.82
N ASP A 44 4.90 -21.56 -4.20
CA ASP A 44 5.87 -22.62 -3.90
C ASP A 44 5.93 -23.00 -2.40
N THR A 45 4.90 -22.60 -1.64
CA THR A 45 4.75 -22.99 -0.23
C THR A 45 3.89 -24.25 -0.10
N LYS A 46 3.80 -24.80 1.12
CA LYS A 46 2.89 -25.93 1.41
C LYS A 46 1.40 -25.58 1.26
N GLN A 47 1.06 -24.29 1.13
CA GLN A 47 -0.31 -23.84 0.91
C GLN A 47 -0.64 -23.89 -0.58
N SER A 48 -1.89 -24.23 -0.91
CA SER A 48 -2.33 -24.25 -2.30
C SER A 48 -2.36 -22.85 -2.91
N CYS A 49 -1.87 -22.75 -4.14
CA CYS A 49 -2.00 -21.58 -5.01
C CYS A 49 -2.82 -21.93 -6.25
N CYS A 50 -3.67 -21.00 -6.69
CA CYS A 50 -4.51 -21.13 -7.87
C CYS A 50 -4.38 -19.87 -8.72
N TYR A 51 -4.09 -20.05 -10.02
CA TYR A 51 -4.09 -18.93 -10.94
C TYR A 51 -5.51 -18.36 -11.12
N PRO A 52 -5.65 -17.05 -11.32
CA PRO A 52 -6.94 -16.42 -11.54
C PRO A 52 -7.56 -16.87 -12.87
N ARG A 53 -8.86 -16.59 -13.06
CA ARG A 53 -9.58 -16.93 -14.31
C ARG A 53 -8.98 -16.26 -15.55
N SER A 54 -8.26 -15.16 -15.38
CA SER A 54 -7.49 -14.49 -16.42
C SER A 54 -6.22 -15.23 -16.86
N GLY A 55 -5.88 -16.36 -16.23
CA GLY A 55 -4.69 -17.15 -16.53
C GLY A 55 -3.55 -16.91 -15.54
N LYS A 56 -2.39 -17.53 -15.81
CA LYS A 56 -1.17 -17.34 -15.01
C LYS A 56 -0.75 -15.86 -15.08
N PRO A 57 -0.57 -15.18 -13.93
CA PRO A 57 -0.07 -13.80 -13.92
C PRO A 57 1.32 -13.68 -14.54
N ALA A 58 1.71 -12.47 -14.93
CA ALA A 58 3.09 -12.21 -15.31
C ALA A 58 4.05 -12.51 -14.14
N ALA A 59 5.29 -12.88 -14.46
CA ALA A 59 6.36 -13.05 -13.48
C ALA A 59 6.89 -11.67 -13.04
N ASP A 60 6.05 -10.90 -12.36
CA ASP A 60 6.33 -9.58 -11.82
C ASP A 60 5.64 -9.41 -10.46
N PHE A 61 6.07 -8.42 -9.68
CA PHE A 61 5.47 -8.08 -8.40
C PHE A 61 4.05 -7.57 -8.61
N GLY A 62 3.10 -8.27 -7.98
CA GLY A 62 1.69 -7.88 -7.89
C GLY A 62 1.43 -7.08 -6.62
N ILE A 63 0.39 -6.25 -6.62
CA ILE A 63 -0.07 -5.55 -5.43
C ILE A 63 -0.74 -6.58 -4.50
N HIS A 64 -0.42 -6.50 -3.21
CA HIS A 64 -1.22 -7.10 -2.16
C HIS A 64 -2.21 -6.06 -1.64
N GLY A 65 -1.73 -4.88 -1.24
CA GLY A 65 -2.62 -3.78 -0.88
C GLY A 65 -1.97 -2.45 -0.55
N LEU A 66 -2.84 -1.47 -0.26
CA LEU A 66 -2.47 -0.12 0.16
C LEU A 66 -3.10 0.13 1.54
N TRP A 67 -2.31 0.00 2.60
CA TRP A 67 -2.84 -0.12 3.95
C TRP A 67 -2.58 1.15 4.77
N PRO A 68 -3.62 1.87 5.19
CA PRO A 68 -3.46 2.97 6.14
C PRO A 68 -2.87 2.45 7.45
N ASN A 69 -1.83 3.11 7.97
CA ASN A 69 -1.10 2.67 9.15
C ASN A 69 -0.74 3.86 10.06
N ARG A 70 -0.44 3.59 11.33
CA ARG A 70 0.02 4.59 12.30
C ARG A 70 1.50 4.45 12.61
N GLU A 71 2.12 5.54 13.07
CA GLU A 71 3.55 5.55 13.43
C GLU A 71 3.88 4.65 14.64
N ASP A 72 2.89 4.35 15.49
CA ASP A 72 3.05 3.41 16.61
C ASP A 72 3.00 1.92 16.21
N GLY A 73 2.84 1.64 14.92
CA GLY A 73 2.74 0.28 14.37
C GLY A 73 1.33 -0.31 14.39
N SER A 74 0.36 0.32 15.06
CA SER A 74 -1.05 -0.05 14.95
C SER A 74 -1.65 0.44 13.62
N TYR A 75 -2.83 -0.05 13.26
CA TYR A 75 -3.52 0.36 12.04
C TYR A 75 -5.03 0.32 12.19
N PRO A 76 -5.76 1.24 11.55
CA PRO A 76 -7.21 1.15 11.44
C PRO A 76 -7.60 0.03 10.46
N GLN A 77 -8.71 -0.66 10.73
CA GLN A 77 -9.29 -1.65 9.80
C GLN A 77 -10.81 -1.67 9.90
N ASN A 78 -11.49 -2.08 8.83
CA ASN A 78 -12.95 -2.26 8.76
C ASN A 78 -13.71 -0.98 9.19
N CYS A 79 -13.27 0.19 8.73
CA CYS A 79 -13.69 1.48 9.29
C CYS A 79 -15.10 1.92 8.88
N ASN A 80 -15.65 1.36 7.81
CA ASN A 80 -17.00 1.67 7.35
C ASN A 80 -17.71 0.39 6.83
N PRO A 81 -18.52 -0.29 7.67
CA PRO A 81 -19.22 -1.51 7.28
C PRO A 81 -20.31 -1.28 6.22
N ASP A 82 -20.78 -0.04 6.06
CA ASP A 82 -21.82 0.31 5.06
C ASP A 82 -21.22 0.57 3.67
N SER A 83 -19.90 0.59 3.57
CA SER A 83 -19.18 0.85 2.32
C SER A 83 -18.64 -0.44 1.69
N ALA A 84 -19.55 -1.36 1.36
CA ALA A 84 -19.23 -2.57 0.62
C ALA A 84 -18.60 -2.25 -0.76
N PHE A 85 -17.71 -3.13 -1.21
CA PHE A 85 -17.07 -3.02 -2.53
C PHE A 85 -18.11 -3.15 -3.66
N ASP A 86 -18.03 -2.26 -4.65
CA ASP A 86 -18.90 -2.25 -5.82
C ASP A 86 -18.06 -2.26 -7.11
N PRO A 87 -17.93 -3.42 -7.78
CA PRO A 87 -17.08 -3.54 -8.96
C PRO A 87 -17.48 -2.63 -10.13
N SER A 88 -18.71 -2.10 -10.14
CA SER A 88 -19.13 -1.14 -11.17
C SER A 88 -18.36 0.19 -11.08
N LYS A 89 -17.97 0.59 -9.86
CA LYS A 89 -17.21 1.83 -9.60
C LYS A 89 -15.76 1.76 -10.07
N VAL A 90 -15.24 0.56 -10.33
CA VAL A 90 -13.86 0.33 -10.80
C VAL A 90 -13.81 -0.37 -12.15
N SER A 91 -14.92 -0.33 -12.90
CA SER A 91 -15.09 -1.08 -14.15
C SER A 91 -14.01 -0.76 -15.19
N ASP A 92 -13.57 0.49 -15.28
CA ASP A 92 -12.46 0.96 -16.13
C ASP A 92 -11.09 0.46 -15.68
N LEU A 93 -10.92 0.13 -14.39
CA LEU A 93 -9.66 -0.34 -13.81
C LEU A 93 -9.52 -1.87 -13.83
N LEU A 94 -10.58 -2.64 -14.14
CA LEU A 94 -10.59 -4.09 -14.01
C LEU A 94 -9.48 -4.80 -14.80
N SER A 95 -9.11 -4.28 -15.97
CA SER A 95 -8.00 -4.85 -16.74
C SER A 95 -6.66 -4.70 -16.00
N SER A 96 -6.40 -3.50 -15.49
CA SER A 96 -5.19 -3.20 -14.72
C SER A 96 -5.14 -3.96 -13.39
N LEU A 97 -6.28 -4.08 -12.70
CA LEU A 97 -6.38 -4.86 -11.47
C LEU A 97 -6.09 -6.35 -11.70
N ARG A 98 -6.59 -6.94 -12.79
CA ARG A 98 -6.28 -8.35 -13.12
C ARG A 98 -4.80 -8.59 -13.41
N SER A 99 -4.13 -7.60 -14.01
CA SER A 99 -2.71 -7.70 -14.37
C SER A 99 -1.80 -7.43 -13.17
N SER A 100 -2.05 -6.34 -12.45
CA SER A 100 -1.13 -5.80 -11.44
C SER A 100 -1.54 -6.12 -10.01
N TRP A 101 -2.77 -6.57 -9.77
CA TRP A 101 -3.29 -6.95 -8.44
C TRP A 101 -3.99 -8.33 -8.47
N PRO A 102 -3.35 -9.37 -9.03
CA PRO A 102 -3.97 -10.68 -9.17
C PRO A 102 -4.17 -11.35 -7.81
N THR A 103 -5.23 -12.15 -7.70
CA THR A 103 -5.36 -13.13 -6.62
C THR A 103 -4.66 -14.42 -6.99
N LEU A 104 -4.08 -15.08 -6.00
CA LEU A 104 -3.49 -16.42 -6.12
C LEU A 104 -4.18 -17.44 -5.19
N ALA A 105 -5.24 -17.02 -4.50
CA ALA A 105 -5.96 -17.86 -3.56
C ALA A 105 -6.82 -18.92 -4.27
N CYS A 106 -6.90 -20.11 -3.69
CA CYS A 106 -7.76 -21.18 -4.16
C CYS A 106 -9.20 -21.08 -3.62
N PRO A 107 -10.21 -21.50 -4.40
CA PRO A 107 -10.12 -21.94 -5.80
C PRO A 107 -9.91 -20.77 -6.78
N THR A 108 -9.53 -21.07 -8.03
CA THR A 108 -9.45 -20.10 -9.13
C THR A 108 -10.67 -19.18 -9.17
N ASN A 109 -10.43 -17.87 -9.14
CA ASN A 109 -11.47 -16.86 -9.13
C ASN A 109 -11.05 -15.61 -9.94
N ASP A 110 -11.89 -14.58 -9.98
CA ASP A 110 -11.72 -13.39 -10.81
C ASP A 110 -11.08 -12.19 -10.11
N GLY A 111 -10.64 -12.36 -8.86
CA GLY A 111 -10.01 -11.30 -8.06
C GLY A 111 -11.00 -10.43 -7.28
N LEU A 112 -12.30 -10.45 -7.62
CA LEU A 112 -13.29 -9.56 -7.01
C LEU A 112 -13.37 -9.71 -5.48
N ARG A 113 -13.29 -10.94 -4.98
CA ARG A 113 -13.29 -11.21 -3.53
C ARG A 113 -12.06 -10.65 -2.83
N PHE A 114 -10.91 -10.67 -3.51
CA PHE A 114 -9.67 -10.16 -2.95
C PHE A 114 -9.70 -8.62 -2.92
N TRP A 115 -10.11 -7.99 -4.00
CA TRP A 115 -10.26 -6.53 -4.04
C TRP A 115 -11.34 -6.05 -3.07
N ALA A 116 -12.45 -6.78 -2.93
CA ALA A 116 -13.45 -6.50 -1.90
C ALA A 116 -12.85 -6.53 -0.49
N HIS A 117 -12.05 -7.55 -0.17
CA HIS A 117 -11.36 -7.64 1.11
C HIS A 117 -10.45 -6.44 1.37
N GLU A 118 -9.62 -6.08 0.39
CA GLU A 118 -8.68 -4.96 0.51
C GLU A 118 -9.40 -3.61 0.65
N TRP A 119 -10.47 -3.39 -0.10
CA TRP A 119 -11.30 -2.19 0.05
C TRP A 119 -11.98 -2.14 1.41
N GLU A 120 -12.75 -3.18 1.77
CA GLU A 120 -13.59 -3.17 2.96
C GLU A 120 -12.76 -3.13 4.25
N LYS A 121 -11.62 -3.82 4.28
CA LYS A 121 -10.73 -3.84 5.43
C LYS A 121 -9.82 -2.61 5.51
N HIS A 122 -9.24 -2.16 4.40
CA HIS A 122 -8.20 -1.12 4.40
C HIS A 122 -8.66 0.17 3.72
N GLY A 123 -9.21 0.09 2.50
CA GLY A 123 -9.68 1.26 1.75
C GLY A 123 -10.74 2.10 2.47
N THR A 124 -11.67 1.46 3.20
CA THR A 124 -12.70 2.15 3.99
C THR A 124 -12.12 3.05 5.10
N CYS A 125 -10.89 2.81 5.52
CA CYS A 125 -10.19 3.61 6.53
C CYS A 125 -9.55 4.89 5.98
N ALA A 126 -9.51 5.05 4.66
CA ALA A 126 -8.98 6.21 3.96
C ALA A 126 -10.05 6.99 3.18
N GLN A 127 -11.33 6.86 3.55
CA GLN A 127 -12.44 7.53 2.85
C GLN A 127 -12.47 9.05 2.98
N ASN A 128 -11.66 9.61 3.87
CA ASN A 128 -11.40 11.05 3.92
C ASN A 128 -10.54 11.54 2.73
N LEU A 129 -9.88 10.62 2.03
CA LEU A 129 -8.96 10.90 0.92
C LEU A 129 -9.44 10.27 -0.41
N PHE A 130 -10.00 9.07 -0.36
CA PHE A 130 -10.42 8.34 -1.56
C PHE A 130 -11.87 7.89 -1.51
N ASP A 131 -12.53 7.90 -2.66
CA ASP A 131 -13.59 6.94 -2.93
C ASP A 131 -13.00 5.59 -3.37
N GLU A 132 -13.87 4.61 -3.65
CA GLU A 132 -13.45 3.26 -4.05
C GLU A 132 -12.54 3.28 -5.28
N HIS A 133 -12.92 4.05 -6.31
CA HIS A 133 -12.13 4.19 -7.53
C HIS A 133 -10.76 4.79 -7.25
N GLY A 134 -10.71 5.90 -6.52
CA GLY A 134 -9.47 6.60 -6.17
C GLY A 134 -8.49 5.73 -5.38
N TYR A 135 -8.97 4.83 -4.52
CA TYR A 135 -8.14 3.89 -3.77
C TYR A 135 -7.40 2.93 -4.71
N PHE A 136 -8.14 2.25 -5.58
CA PHE A 136 -7.56 1.29 -6.53
C PHE A 136 -6.68 1.97 -7.58
N GLN A 137 -7.12 3.11 -8.12
CA GLN A 137 -6.33 3.88 -9.09
C GLN A 137 -5.00 4.34 -8.49
N THR A 138 -5.02 4.79 -7.23
CA THR A 138 -3.81 5.24 -6.53
C THR A 138 -2.83 4.10 -6.29
N ALA A 139 -3.30 2.94 -5.82
CA ALA A 139 -2.43 1.78 -5.62
C ALA A 139 -1.77 1.31 -6.93
N LEU A 140 -2.53 1.27 -8.03
CA LEU A 140 -2.02 0.94 -9.36
C LEU A 140 -0.93 1.93 -9.79
N ARG A 141 -1.20 3.25 -9.69
CA ARG A 141 -0.24 4.30 -10.03
C ARG A 141 1.06 4.17 -9.23
N LEU A 142 0.95 3.97 -7.91
CA LEU A 142 2.12 3.85 -7.02
C LEU A 142 2.96 2.62 -7.36
N ARG A 143 2.32 1.47 -7.63
CA ARG A 143 3.03 0.25 -8.06
C ARG A 143 3.82 0.47 -9.35
N ASP A 144 3.22 1.14 -10.33
CA ASP A 144 3.86 1.37 -11.63
C ASP A 144 5.05 2.34 -11.55
N GLN A 145 5.12 3.19 -10.52
CA GLN A 145 6.27 4.06 -10.28
C GLN A 145 7.52 3.31 -9.79
N LEU A 146 7.37 2.15 -9.14
CA LEU A 146 8.49 1.45 -8.52
C LEU A 146 9.28 0.60 -9.51
N ARG A 147 8.65 -0.04 -10.50
CA ARG A 147 9.34 -0.94 -11.48
C ARG A 147 10.38 -1.88 -10.83
N VAL A 148 9.99 -2.52 -9.71
CA VAL A 148 10.89 -3.27 -8.83
C VAL A 148 11.69 -4.35 -9.56
N LEU A 149 11.05 -5.13 -10.43
CA LEU A 149 11.73 -6.22 -11.14
C LEU A 149 12.83 -5.69 -12.07
N ASP A 150 12.60 -4.55 -12.73
CA ASP A 150 13.61 -3.92 -13.59
C ASP A 150 14.81 -3.42 -12.77
N ALA A 151 14.56 -2.86 -11.58
CA ALA A 151 15.61 -2.43 -10.65
C ALA A 151 16.47 -3.61 -10.19
N LEU A 152 15.84 -4.74 -9.83
CA LEU A 152 16.54 -5.97 -9.47
C LEU A 152 17.35 -6.53 -10.65
N ALA A 153 16.74 -6.63 -11.84
CA ALA A 153 17.38 -7.16 -13.03
C ALA A 153 18.60 -6.33 -13.46
N THR A 154 18.53 -5.00 -13.35
CA THR A 154 19.65 -4.08 -13.63
C THR A 154 20.86 -4.35 -12.72
N ALA A 155 20.61 -4.79 -11.48
CA ALA A 155 21.65 -5.19 -10.52
C ALA A 155 22.07 -6.67 -10.66
N GLY A 156 21.58 -7.39 -11.68
CA GLY A 156 21.87 -8.81 -11.88
C GLY A 156 21.13 -9.76 -10.94
N ILE A 157 20.04 -9.30 -10.31
CA ILE A 157 19.18 -10.12 -9.44
C ILE A 157 17.94 -10.51 -10.24
N SER A 158 17.80 -11.80 -10.54
CA SER A 158 16.68 -12.33 -11.33
C SER A 158 15.89 -13.38 -10.55
N PRO A 159 14.59 -13.59 -10.83
CA PRO A 159 13.81 -14.67 -10.24
C PRO A 159 14.18 -16.01 -10.92
N ASP A 160 15.37 -16.52 -10.61
CA ASP A 160 15.97 -17.70 -11.23
C ASP A 160 16.12 -18.88 -10.26
N GLY A 161 15.56 -18.77 -9.05
CA GLY A 161 15.81 -19.71 -7.95
C GLY A 161 17.17 -19.51 -7.27
N GLY A 162 17.91 -18.48 -7.68
CA GLY A 162 19.19 -18.09 -7.09
C GLY A 162 19.02 -17.47 -5.70
N TYR A 163 20.14 -17.40 -4.98
CA TYR A 163 20.20 -16.85 -3.63
C TYR A 163 21.00 -15.56 -3.60
N TYR A 164 20.37 -14.52 -3.05
CA TYR A 164 20.92 -13.17 -2.98
C TYR A 164 20.98 -12.71 -1.53
N THR A 165 21.94 -11.84 -1.20
CA THR A 165 21.97 -11.28 0.16
C THR A 165 20.84 -10.27 0.32
N LEU A 166 20.27 -10.19 1.53
CA LEU A 166 19.20 -9.23 1.83
C LEU A 166 19.66 -7.79 1.54
N GLY A 167 20.92 -7.46 1.85
CA GLY A 167 21.51 -6.16 1.54
C GLY A 167 21.59 -5.86 0.05
N ALA A 168 21.90 -6.85 -0.80
CA ALA A 168 21.93 -6.66 -2.26
C ALA A 168 20.53 -6.40 -2.82
N ILE A 169 19.51 -7.14 -2.36
CA ILE A 169 18.11 -6.93 -2.77
C ILE A 169 17.65 -5.52 -2.37
N LYS A 170 17.84 -5.13 -1.10
CA LYS A 170 17.43 -3.80 -0.62
C LYS A 170 18.18 -2.68 -1.34
N GLY A 171 19.48 -2.85 -1.56
CA GLY A 171 20.32 -1.89 -2.27
C GLY A 171 19.90 -1.70 -3.71
N ALA A 172 19.70 -2.80 -4.46
CA ALA A 172 19.26 -2.76 -5.86
C ALA A 172 17.90 -2.07 -6.03
N ILE A 173 16.94 -2.37 -5.15
CA ILE A 173 15.62 -1.72 -5.18
C ILE A 173 15.75 -0.24 -4.82
N GLN A 174 16.50 0.12 -3.78
CA GLN A 174 16.71 1.51 -3.40
C GLN A 174 17.39 2.32 -4.53
N GLU A 175 18.39 1.76 -5.19
CA GLU A 175 19.13 2.42 -6.28
C GLU A 175 18.26 2.57 -7.53
N GLY A 176 17.55 1.52 -7.94
CA GLY A 176 16.75 1.54 -9.17
C GLY A 176 15.41 2.27 -9.03
N THR A 177 14.80 2.28 -7.84
CA THR A 177 13.48 2.90 -7.63
C THR A 177 13.56 4.26 -6.94
N GLY A 178 14.67 4.55 -6.24
CA GLY A 178 14.81 5.72 -5.38
C GLY A 178 14.22 5.54 -3.97
N PHE A 179 13.63 4.38 -3.64
CA PHE A 179 12.94 4.15 -2.37
C PHE A 179 13.36 2.85 -1.68
N ALA A 180 13.56 2.92 -0.36
CA ALA A 180 14.00 1.78 0.44
C ALA A 180 12.80 0.88 0.73
N PRO A 181 12.84 -0.41 0.34
CA PRO A 181 11.81 -1.33 0.78
C PRO A 181 12.11 -1.84 2.20
N HIS A 182 11.06 -2.17 2.94
CA HIS A 182 11.14 -3.28 3.88
C HIS A 182 10.87 -4.59 3.12
N VAL A 183 11.62 -5.64 3.46
CA VAL A 183 11.55 -6.95 2.80
C VAL A 183 11.03 -7.95 3.82
N ASP A 184 9.92 -8.59 3.50
CA ASP A 184 9.35 -9.70 4.26
C ASP A 184 9.56 -11.02 3.51
N CYS A 185 9.80 -12.07 4.28
CA CYS A 185 10.15 -13.39 3.75
C CYS A 185 9.23 -14.47 4.30
N ASN A 186 8.88 -15.42 3.44
CA ASN A 186 8.22 -16.66 3.85
C ASN A 186 9.17 -17.86 3.64
N ARG A 187 8.60 -19.07 3.67
CA ARG A 187 9.35 -20.30 3.39
C ARG A 187 8.66 -21.15 2.34
N ASP A 188 9.43 -21.67 1.40
CA ASP A 188 8.99 -22.63 0.40
C ASP A 188 8.67 -24.01 1.03
N GLU A 189 8.25 -24.97 0.22
CA GLU A 189 8.02 -26.35 0.66
C GLU A 189 9.25 -27.02 1.29
N SER A 190 10.45 -26.66 0.81
CA SER A 190 11.75 -27.16 1.28
C SER A 190 12.24 -26.50 2.58
N GLY A 191 11.57 -25.41 3.01
CA GLY A 191 11.93 -24.63 4.17
C GLY A 191 12.96 -23.52 3.93
N ASN A 192 13.32 -23.22 2.68
CA ASN A 192 14.20 -22.13 2.30
C ASN A 192 13.57 -20.78 2.62
N SER A 193 14.37 -19.80 3.05
CA SER A 193 13.90 -18.42 3.20
C SER A 193 13.92 -17.74 1.84
N GLN A 194 12.82 -17.09 1.46
CA GLN A 194 12.66 -16.54 0.12
C GLN A 194 11.96 -15.17 0.11
N LEU A 195 12.22 -14.39 -0.93
CA LEU A 195 11.69 -13.03 -1.13
C LEU A 195 10.19 -13.05 -1.38
N PHE A 196 9.39 -12.70 -0.36
CA PHE A 196 7.94 -12.82 -0.46
C PHE A 196 7.23 -11.48 -0.72
N GLN A 197 7.40 -10.51 0.18
CA GLN A 197 6.72 -9.22 0.09
C GLN A 197 7.68 -8.05 0.27
N LEU A 198 7.32 -6.94 -0.39
CA LEU A 198 8.03 -5.68 -0.31
C LEU A 198 7.07 -4.60 0.16
N TYR A 199 7.48 -3.85 1.17
CA TYR A 199 6.70 -2.79 1.77
C TYR A 199 7.39 -1.46 1.48
N PHE A 200 6.63 -0.54 0.89
CA PHE A 200 7.04 0.84 0.66
C PHE A 200 6.08 1.77 1.40
N CYS A 201 6.61 2.77 2.10
CA CYS A 201 5.77 3.72 2.79
C CYS A 201 5.40 4.88 1.88
N VAL A 202 4.15 5.31 1.98
CA VAL A 202 3.55 6.38 1.19
C VAL A 202 3.00 7.41 2.16
N HIS A 203 3.22 8.69 1.87
CA HIS A 203 2.73 9.79 2.70
C HIS A 203 1.20 9.72 2.90
N ALA A 204 0.68 10.33 3.98
CA ALA A 204 -0.75 10.30 4.34
C ALA A 204 -1.72 10.88 3.28
N ASP A 205 -1.23 11.65 2.32
CA ASP A 205 -2.01 12.16 1.17
C ASP A 205 -1.83 11.31 -0.10
N ALA A 206 -1.10 10.20 0.01
CA ALA A 206 -0.73 9.26 -1.06
C ALA A 206 -0.05 9.89 -2.30
N SER A 207 0.53 11.07 -2.16
CA SER A 207 1.16 11.79 -3.27
C SER A 207 2.56 11.28 -3.61
N ARG A 208 3.28 10.74 -2.62
CA ARG A 208 4.71 10.38 -2.73
C ARG A 208 5.10 9.29 -1.75
N PHE A 209 6.16 8.56 -2.09
CA PHE A 209 6.84 7.66 -1.16
C PHE A 209 7.61 8.44 -0.08
N VAL A 210 7.75 7.82 1.08
CA VAL A 210 8.44 8.35 2.26
C VAL A 210 9.22 7.24 2.96
N ASP A 211 10.17 7.63 3.82
CA ASP A 211 10.80 6.68 4.73
C ASP A 211 9.74 6.11 5.70
N CYS A 212 9.83 4.82 5.96
CA CYS A 212 8.88 4.15 6.83
C CYS A 212 9.09 4.55 8.31
N PRO A 213 8.09 5.16 8.98
CA PRO A 213 8.21 5.57 10.37
C PRO A 213 8.40 4.39 11.33
N VAL A 214 7.78 3.26 11.00
CA VAL A 214 7.87 1.99 11.71
C VAL A 214 8.09 0.89 10.68
N GLN A 215 8.74 -0.21 11.06
CA GLN A 215 8.90 -1.37 10.19
C GLN A 215 7.72 -2.32 10.42
N PRO A 216 7.15 -2.95 9.38
CA PRO A 216 6.06 -3.90 9.55
C PRO A 216 6.55 -5.11 10.36
N GLY A 217 5.65 -5.68 11.15
CA GLY A 217 5.90 -6.97 11.80
C GLY A 217 5.90 -8.08 10.75
N GLY A 218 6.69 -9.13 10.95
CA GLY A 218 6.83 -10.20 9.98
C GLY A 218 7.84 -11.24 10.41
N ARG A 219 8.03 -12.27 9.57
CA ARG A 219 9.09 -13.23 9.83
C ARG A 219 10.41 -12.63 9.38
N PRO A 220 11.47 -12.68 10.22
CA PRO A 220 12.76 -12.14 9.80
C PRO A 220 13.28 -12.93 8.60
N CYS A 221 13.71 -12.21 7.57
CA CYS A 221 14.45 -12.76 6.45
C CYS A 221 15.81 -13.32 6.91
N GLY A 222 16.26 -14.39 6.24
CA GLY A 222 17.66 -14.80 6.33
C GLY A 222 18.61 -13.77 5.72
N ASN A 223 19.91 -13.85 6.05
CA ASN A 223 20.92 -12.97 5.43
C ASN A 223 21.09 -13.23 3.92
N ARG A 224 20.78 -14.45 3.49
CA ARG A 224 20.66 -14.85 2.08
C ARG A 224 19.28 -15.48 1.90
N ILE A 225 18.57 -15.02 0.88
CA ILE A 225 17.22 -15.48 0.56
C ILE A 225 17.14 -15.86 -0.91
N GLU A 226 16.29 -16.83 -1.21
CA GLU A 226 15.97 -17.24 -2.56
C GLU A 226 15.08 -16.19 -3.25
N PHE A 227 15.27 -16.01 -4.56
CA PHE A 227 14.32 -15.34 -5.43
C PHE A 227 13.78 -16.36 -6.43
N PRO A 228 12.67 -17.05 -6.12
CA PRO A 228 12.22 -18.19 -6.90
C PRO A 228 11.69 -17.75 -8.26
N ALA A 229 11.80 -18.63 -9.25
CA ALA A 229 11.10 -18.45 -10.51
C ALA A 229 9.57 -18.51 -10.33
N PHE A 230 8.82 -17.93 -11.27
CA PHE A 230 7.36 -18.02 -11.30
C PHE A 230 6.83 -18.65 -12.59
#